data_AF-A0A964IAX6-F1
#
_entry.id   AF-A0A964IAX6-F1
#
_cell.length_a   1.000
_cell.length_b   1.000
_cell.length_c   1.000
_cell.angle_alpha   90.00
_cell.angle_beta   90.00
_cell.angle_gamma   90.00
#
_symmetry.space_group_name_H-M   'P 1'
#
loop_
_entity.id
_entity.type
_entity.pdbx_description
1 polymer ?
#
loop_
_entity_poly.entity_id
_entity_poly.type
_entity_poly.pdbx_seq_one_letter_code
_entity_poly.pdbx_strand_id
1 'polypeptide(L)'
;MSLCQWHSQSPKSGTHGLLATAHQRRALESAHKTCAIEACLVPYHHCSIHHIEYWENGGSTDLNNMIPLCSKHHHKAHEGGWKLSLNPNTRELTVDFR
;
A
#
# COMPACT_ATOMS: atom_id res chain seq x y z
N MET A 1 22.73 -12.49 20.29
CA MET A 1 22.24 -12.54 18.90
C MET A 1 20.72 -12.70 18.96
N SER A 2 19.98 -11.59 18.92
CA SER A 2 18.52 -11.59 19.16
C SER A 2 17.79 -11.56 17.83
N LEU A 3 17.20 -12.69 17.46
CA LEU A 3 16.25 -12.84 16.36
C LEU A 3 14.90 -12.24 16.80
N CYS A 4 14.52 -11.09 16.27
CA CYS A 4 13.13 -10.62 16.37
C CYS A 4 12.27 -11.41 15.36
N GLN A 5 11.74 -12.55 15.81
CA GLN A 5 10.69 -13.30 15.13
C GLN A 5 9.39 -12.48 15.15
N TRP A 6 8.96 -12.04 13.97
CA TRP A 6 7.61 -11.52 13.74
C TRP A 6 6.64 -12.70 13.66
N HIS A 7 6.20 -13.22 14.82
CA HIS A 7 5.09 -14.16 14.86
C HIS A 7 3.76 -13.46 15.14
N SER A 8 2.86 -13.67 14.18
CA SER A 8 1.41 -13.80 14.34
C SER A 8 0.57 -12.54 14.62
N GLN A 9 -0.38 -12.33 13.70
CA GLN A 9 -1.62 -11.56 13.83
C GLN A 9 -1.48 -10.04 13.70
N SER A 10 -1.36 -9.57 12.44
CA SER A 10 -1.73 -8.19 12.09
C SER A 10 -3.17 -7.94 12.54
N PRO A 11 -3.43 -6.94 13.40
CA PRO A 11 -4.79 -6.60 13.78
C PRO A 11 -5.54 -6.16 12.53
N LYS A 12 -6.67 -6.81 12.21
CA LYS A 12 -7.62 -6.36 11.20
C LYS A 12 -8.29 -5.08 11.71
N SER A 13 -7.59 -3.94 11.66
CA SER A 13 -8.19 -2.63 11.89
C SER A 13 -8.98 -2.24 10.62
N GLY A 14 -10.04 -2.97 10.32
CA GLY A 14 -10.91 -2.74 9.18
C GLY A 14 -11.85 -1.57 9.46
N THR A 15 -11.41 -0.34 9.23
CA THR A 15 -12.34 0.76 8.99
C THR A 15 -12.78 0.68 7.53
N HIS A 16 -14.07 0.68 7.25
CA HIS A 16 -14.62 0.87 5.88
C HIS A 16 -14.47 2.34 5.43
N GLY A 17 -13.32 2.96 5.73
CA GLY A 17 -13.07 4.37 5.50
C GLY A 17 -12.39 4.55 4.16
N LEU A 18 -12.91 5.41 3.29
CA LEU A 18 -12.29 5.75 2.00
C LEU A 18 -10.83 6.25 2.13
N LEU A 19 -10.43 6.68 3.32
CA LEU A 19 -9.14 7.30 3.60
C LEU A 19 -8.39 6.57 4.72
N ALA A 20 -7.08 6.42 4.52
CA ALA A 20 -6.17 5.93 5.55
C ALA A 20 -6.11 6.89 6.75
N THR A 21 -6.27 6.34 7.95
CA THR A 21 -6.13 7.06 9.21
C THR A 21 -4.70 7.57 9.44
N ALA A 22 -4.52 8.51 10.37
CA ALA A 22 -3.18 9.03 10.70
C ALA A 22 -2.22 7.93 11.20
N HIS A 23 -2.71 6.94 11.96
CA HIS A 23 -1.90 5.80 12.40
C HIS A 23 -1.46 4.93 11.23
N GLN A 24 -2.37 4.64 10.29
CA GLN A 24 -2.05 3.85 9.11
C GLN A 24 -1.05 4.57 8.19
N ARG A 25 -1.21 5.89 8.02
CA ARG A 25 -0.25 6.70 7.26
C ARG A 25 1.15 6.66 7.87
N ARG A 26 1.28 6.74 9.19
CA ARG A 26 2.59 6.61 9.86
C ARG A 26 3.21 5.21 9.68
N ALA A 27 2.39 4.17 9.78
CA ALA A 27 2.86 2.80 9.56
C ALA A 27 3.28 2.54 8.11
N LEU A 28 2.63 3.17 7.14
CA LEU A 28 3.05 3.12 5.74
C LEU A 28 4.35 3.91 5.51
N GLU A 29 4.53 5.06 6.16
CA GLU A 29 5.76 5.87 6.07
C GLU A 29 6.99 5.18 6.69
N SER A 30 6.78 4.33 7.71
CA SER A 30 7.89 3.54 8.28
C SER A 30 8.35 2.45 7.31
N ALA A 31 7.43 1.89 6.53
CA ALA A 31 7.72 0.84 5.53
C ALA A 31 8.19 1.41 4.17
N HIS A 32 7.72 2.58 3.77
CA HIS A 32 7.99 3.19 2.47
C HIS A 32 8.52 4.60 2.64
N LYS A 33 9.74 4.86 2.14
CA LYS A 33 10.31 6.23 2.10
C LYS A 33 9.96 6.98 0.82
N THR A 34 9.60 6.24 -0.22
CA THR A 34 9.23 6.75 -1.54
C THR A 34 7.97 6.06 -2.04
N CYS A 35 7.52 6.44 -3.23
CA CYS A 35 6.52 5.71 -4.00
C CYS A 35 6.84 4.20 -4.03
N ALA A 36 5.81 3.36 -3.90
CA ALA A 36 5.97 1.90 -3.83
C ALA A 36 6.38 1.24 -5.15
N ILE A 37 6.25 1.94 -6.28
CA ILE A 37 6.74 1.48 -7.59
C ILE A 37 8.27 1.48 -7.60
N GLU A 38 8.83 0.36 -8.05
CA GLU A 38 10.28 0.15 -8.16
C GLU A 38 10.97 1.29 -8.94
N ALA A 39 12.16 1.68 -8.47
CA ALA A 39 12.96 2.78 -9.00
C ALA A 39 12.30 4.18 -8.97
N CYS A 40 11.11 4.35 -8.38
CA CYS A 40 10.50 5.65 -8.20
C CYS A 40 10.97 6.32 -6.90
N LEU A 41 11.67 7.46 -7.04
CA LEU A 41 12.25 8.20 -5.91
C LEU A 41 11.36 9.32 -5.37
N VAL A 42 10.10 9.42 -5.81
CA VAL A 42 9.18 10.45 -5.30
C VAL A 42 8.98 10.21 -3.80
N PRO A 43 9.24 11.20 -2.94
CA PRO A 43 9.12 11.03 -1.50
C PRO A 43 7.71 10.66 -1.06
N TYR A 44 7.60 9.87 0.01
CA TYR A 44 6.32 9.40 0.57
C TYR A 44 5.30 10.53 0.82
N HIS A 45 5.76 11.70 1.29
CA HIS A 45 4.89 12.85 1.56
C HIS A 45 4.26 13.47 0.31
N HIS A 46 4.75 13.13 -0.89
CA HIS A 46 4.14 13.48 -2.18
C HIS A 46 3.31 12.32 -2.77
N CYS A 47 3.06 11.27 -2.01
CA CYS A 47 2.26 10.12 -2.41
C CYS A 47 0.85 10.16 -1.84
N SER A 48 -0.10 9.70 -2.63
CA SER A 48 -1.45 9.34 -2.20
C SER A 48 -1.48 7.87 -1.79
N ILE A 49 -2.29 7.54 -0.78
CA ILE A 49 -2.49 6.14 -0.39
C ILE A 49 -3.51 5.51 -1.33
N HIS A 50 -3.07 4.44 -1.99
CA HIS A 50 -3.84 3.67 -2.95
C HIS A 50 -4.26 2.34 -2.33
N HIS A 51 -5.52 1.96 -2.54
CA HIS A 51 -6.00 0.63 -2.17
C HIS A 51 -5.76 -0.33 -3.34
N ILE A 52 -5.22 -1.52 -3.07
CA ILE A 52 -4.99 -2.55 -4.10
C ILE A 52 -6.33 -3.15 -4.53
N GLU A 53 -7.13 -3.58 -3.56
CA GLU A 53 -8.54 -3.90 -3.74
C GLU A 53 -9.38 -2.72 -3.27
N TYR A 54 -10.16 -2.16 -4.20
CA TYR A 54 -11.04 -1.03 -3.88
C TYR A 54 -12.15 -1.44 -2.91
N TRP A 55 -12.57 -0.48 -2.09
CA TRP A 55 -13.68 -0.62 -1.14
C TRP A 55 -14.99 -1.07 -1.82
N GLU A 56 -15.24 -0.68 -3.08
CA GLU A 56 -16.41 -1.10 -3.87
C GLU A 56 -16.46 -2.61 -4.07
N ASN A 57 -15.29 -3.27 -4.07
CA ASN A 57 -15.14 -4.71 -4.18
C ASN A 57 -15.03 -5.41 -2.82
N GLY A 58 -15.22 -4.67 -1.72
CA GLY A 58 -15.06 -5.18 -0.36
C GLY A 58 -13.64 -5.06 0.21
N GLY A 59 -12.74 -4.35 -0.48
CA GLY A 59 -11.37 -4.13 -0.01
C GLY A 59 -11.33 -3.39 1.34
N SER A 60 -10.51 -3.90 2.26
CA SER A 60 -10.33 -3.33 3.59
C SER A 60 -9.39 -2.13 3.54
N THR A 61 -9.63 -1.13 4.40
CA THR A 61 -8.65 -0.08 4.68
C THR A 61 -7.69 -0.59 5.75
N ASP A 62 -6.82 -1.52 5.36
CA ASP A 62 -5.75 -2.04 6.20
C ASP A 62 -4.37 -1.88 5.54
N LEU A 63 -3.31 -2.06 6.32
CA LEU A 63 -1.93 -1.88 5.84
C LEU A 63 -1.50 -2.94 4.80
N ASN A 64 -2.24 -4.05 4.70
CA ASN A 64 -1.97 -5.13 3.76
C ASN A 64 -2.70 -4.91 2.43
N ASN A 65 -3.61 -3.95 2.36
CA ASN A 65 -4.34 -3.58 1.15
C ASN A 65 -4.01 -2.16 0.67
N MET A 66 -3.01 -1.49 1.27
CA MET A 66 -2.66 -0.11 0.97
C MET A 66 -1.18 0.08 0.62
N ILE A 67 -0.92 0.92 -0.37
CA ILE A 67 0.44 1.35 -0.76
C ILE A 67 0.51 2.85 -1.09
N PRO A 68 1.65 3.51 -0.89
CA PRO A 68 1.84 4.89 -1.36
C PRO A 68 2.21 4.95 -2.84
N LEU A 69 1.47 5.75 -3.62
CA LEU A 69 1.77 6.03 -5.02
C LEU A 69 1.89 7.53 -5.28
N CYS A 70 2.90 7.95 -6.04
CA CYS A 70 2.95 9.33 -6.55
C CYS A 70 1.80 9.57 -7.55
N SER A 71 1.43 10.83 -7.77
CA SER A 71 0.32 11.19 -8.69
C SER A 71 0.41 10.50 -10.06
N LYS A 72 1.60 10.43 -10.66
CA LYS A 72 1.83 9.74 -11.94
C LYS A 72 1.45 8.25 -11.89
N HIS A 73 1.95 7.52 -10.91
CA HIS A 73 1.68 6.08 -10.79
C HIS A 73 0.29 5.79 -10.26
N HIS A 74 -0.27 6.69 -9.46
CA HIS A 74 -1.65 6.61 -9.02
C HIS A 74 -2.61 6.65 -10.22
N HIS A 75 -2.44 7.62 -11.14
CA HIS A 75 -3.24 7.64 -12.37
C HIS A 75 -3.02 6.40 -13.25
N LYS A 76 -1.79 5.87 -13.33
CA LYS A 76 -1.56 4.63 -14.10
C LYS A 76 -2.27 3.41 -13.51
N ALA A 77 -2.38 3.33 -12.19
CA ALA A 77 -3.10 2.26 -11.50
C ALA A 77 -4.63 2.39 -11.63
N HIS A 78 -5.15 3.61 -11.71
CA HIS A 78 -6.59 3.85 -11.93
C HIS A 78 -7.00 3.71 -13.40
N GLU A 79 -6.25 4.34 -14.30
CA GLU A 79 -6.67 4.60 -15.69
C GLU A 79 -5.71 3.99 -16.72
N GLY A 80 -4.45 3.82 -16.35
CA GLY A 80 -3.38 3.38 -17.26
C GLY A 80 -3.28 1.86 -17.47
N GLY A 81 -4.28 1.09 -17.00
CA GLY A 81 -4.35 -0.36 -17.18
C GLY A 81 -3.37 -1.18 -16.31
N TRP A 82 -2.60 -0.53 -15.43
CA TRP A 82 -1.69 -1.23 -14.53
C TRP A 82 -2.48 -2.02 -13.50
N LYS A 83 -2.18 -3.32 -13.40
CA LYS A 83 -2.73 -4.14 -12.32
C LYS A 83 -1.70 -4.29 -11.23
N LEU A 84 -2.08 -3.85 -10.03
CA LEU A 84 -1.25 -3.96 -8.84
C LEU A 84 -1.72 -5.16 -8.04
N SER A 85 -0.78 -5.93 -7.50
CA SER A 85 -1.06 -7.03 -6.59
C SER A 85 -0.04 -7.01 -5.46
N LEU A 86 -0.51 -7.10 -4.22
CA LEU A 86 0.36 -7.10 -3.05
C LEU A 86 0.35 -8.48 -2.41
N ASN A 87 1.54 -9.05 -2.18
CA ASN A 87 1.64 -10.29 -1.43
C ASN A 87 1.28 -10.04 0.05
N PRO A 88 0.30 -10.74 0.62
CA PRO A 88 -0.18 -10.47 1.98
C PRO A 88 0.84 -10.82 3.08
N ASN A 89 1.85 -11.65 2.78
CA ASN A 89 2.86 -12.09 3.74
C ASN A 89 4.15 -11.31 3.62
N THR A 90 4.63 -11.10 2.40
CA THR A 90 5.92 -10.42 2.15
C THR A 90 5.78 -8.94 1.88
N ARG A 91 4.56 -8.48 1.58
CA ARG A 91 4.28 -7.12 1.08
C ARG A 91 5.08 -6.75 -0.16
N GLU A 92 5.45 -7.77 -0.94
CA GLU A 92 6.03 -7.58 -2.26
C GLU A 92 4.94 -7.10 -3.23
N LEU A 93 5.23 -6.01 -3.94
CA LEU A 93 4.32 -5.42 -4.92
C LEU A 93 4.66 -5.95 -6.31
N THR A 94 3.70 -6.62 -6.94
CA THR A 94 3.76 -6.98 -8.34
C THR A 94 2.97 -5.97 -9.16
N VAL A 95 3.57 -5.53 -10.28
CA VAL A 95 2.95 -4.59 -11.22
C VAL A 95 2.89 -5.27 -12.59
N ASP A 96 1.67 -5.47 -13.10
CA ASP A 96 1.44 -5.96 -14.45
C ASP A 96 1.15 -4.77 -15.38
N PHE A 97 2.04 -4.60 -16.35
CA PHE A 97 2.00 -3.56 -17.39
C PHE A 97 1.34 -4.15 -18.63
N ARG A 98 0.02 -4.27 -18.61
CA ARG A 98 -0.73 -4.77 -19.77
C ARG A 98 -0.66 -3.84 -20.98
#